data_AF-A0A7K7RGG2-F1
#
_entry.id   AF-A0A7K7RGG2-F1
#
_cell.length_a   1.000
_cell.length_b   1.000
_cell.length_c   1.000
_cell.angle_alpha   90.00
_cell.angle_beta   90.00
_cell.angle_gamma   90.00
#
_symmetry.space_group_name_H-M   'P 1'
#
loop_
_entity.id
_entity.type
_entity.pdbx_description
1 polymer ?
#
loop_
_entity_poly.entity_id
_entity_poly.type
_entity_poly.pdbx_seq_one_letter_code
_entity_poly.pdbx_strand_id
1 'polypeptide(L)'
;GLSQYSSDPRTEWDLSAHSTREQLLEAVRNLRYKGGNTFTGLALTHVLEQNLKPDAGARLEAEKLVILLTDGKSQDDANLAAQTLKNLGIEIFAIGVKNADEAELRQVASEPLELTVYNVLDFPLLSSLVGKLTRVLCTRIKERSRKETTDTPVSTGPQLSPTDLKISAVTSKSMHLAWSPPLRPPKKYRVVYYPSKGGTPKEVVLEGAVSSLQLSNLTSHTEYLVSVIPVYDSAAGDGLRGVTSTLPLSSPRSLRVSELSHNSLRLSWEAAQGATHYLVLCSAAPDGAED
;
A
#
# COMPACT_ATOMS: atom_id res chain seq x y z
N GLY A 1 15.11 -8.22 -3.50
CA GLY A 1 14.51 -8.36 -4.82
C GLY A 1 15.29 -7.51 -5.79
N LEU A 2 15.24 -7.88 -7.06
CA LEU A 2 15.78 -7.11 -8.17
C LEU A 2 14.79 -7.16 -9.33
N SER A 3 14.52 -6.01 -9.92
CA SER A 3 13.72 -5.87 -11.12
C SER A 3 14.50 -5.10 -12.16
N GLN A 4 14.59 -5.66 -13.37
CA GLN A 4 15.05 -4.93 -14.54
C GLN A 4 13.85 -4.24 -15.18
N TYR A 5 14.07 -3.10 -15.81
CA TYR A 5 13.02 -2.43 -16.55
C TYR A 5 13.55 -1.91 -17.87
N SER A 6 12.65 -1.87 -18.85
CA SER A 6 12.89 -1.13 -20.08
C SER A 6 11.59 -0.53 -20.60
N SER A 7 11.01 -1.08 -21.68
CA SER A 7 9.64 -0.80 -22.12
C SER A 7 8.60 -1.43 -21.18
N ASP A 8 9.00 -2.48 -20.48
CA ASP A 8 8.21 -3.20 -19.49
C ASP A 8 9.12 -3.58 -18.30
N PRO A 9 8.60 -3.55 -17.06
CA PRO A 9 9.33 -4.04 -15.90
C PRO A 9 9.24 -5.56 -15.77
N ARG A 10 10.32 -6.19 -15.31
CA ARG A 10 10.41 -7.62 -15.02
C ARG A 10 11.11 -7.86 -13.69
N THR A 11 10.43 -8.56 -12.79
CA THR A 11 11.07 -9.11 -11.59
C THR A 11 12.02 -10.23 -12.00
N GLU A 12 13.30 -10.09 -11.68
CA GLU A 12 14.29 -11.15 -11.85
C GLU A 12 14.26 -12.10 -10.66
N TRP A 13 14.10 -11.55 -9.46
CA TRP A 13 13.86 -12.30 -8.23
C TRP A 13 13.26 -11.43 -7.12
N ASP A 14 12.47 -12.05 -6.27
CA ASP A 14 11.80 -11.42 -5.13
C ASP A 14 12.74 -11.17 -3.93
N LEU A 15 12.24 -10.55 -2.86
CA LEU A 15 13.01 -10.33 -1.62
C LEU A 15 13.30 -11.64 -0.89
N SER A 16 12.43 -12.64 -1.02
CA SER A 16 12.56 -13.96 -0.41
C SER A 16 13.47 -14.94 -1.17
N ALA A 17 13.85 -14.63 -2.41
CA ALA A 17 14.46 -15.60 -3.32
C ALA A 17 15.89 -16.03 -2.95
N HIS A 18 16.67 -15.16 -2.31
CA HIS A 18 18.06 -15.45 -1.93
C HIS A 18 18.28 -15.13 -0.45
N SER A 19 18.61 -16.16 0.32
CA SER A 19 18.81 -16.04 1.77
C SER A 19 20.28 -15.85 2.17
N THR A 20 21.22 -16.11 1.25
CA THR A 20 22.66 -15.93 1.49
C THR A 20 23.30 -14.99 0.49
N ARG A 21 24.42 -14.38 0.88
CA ARG A 21 25.19 -13.48 0.04
C ARG A 21 25.72 -14.19 -1.20
N GLU A 22 26.16 -15.44 -1.06
CA GLU A 22 26.73 -16.25 -2.13
C GLU A 22 25.70 -16.54 -3.22
N GLN A 23 24.47 -16.92 -2.83
CA GLN A 23 23.36 -17.14 -3.75
C GLN A 23 23.01 -15.87 -4.52
N LEU A 24 22.93 -14.74 -3.81
CA LEU A 24 22.62 -13.45 -4.43
C LEU A 24 23.71 -13.02 -5.43
N LEU A 25 24.98 -13.16 -5.07
CA LEU A 25 26.09 -12.81 -5.96
C LEU A 25 26.10 -13.69 -7.21
N GLU A 26 25.76 -14.96 -7.09
CA GLU A 26 25.66 -15.87 -8.23
C GLU A 26 24.48 -15.53 -9.14
N ALA A 27 23.32 -15.17 -8.57
CA ALA A 27 22.18 -14.69 -9.34
C ALA A 27 22.51 -13.41 -10.12
N VAL A 28 23.22 -12.47 -9.49
CA VAL A 28 23.66 -11.22 -10.15
C VAL A 28 24.64 -11.50 -11.30
N ARG A 29 25.58 -12.44 -11.15
CA ARG A 29 26.54 -12.80 -12.22
C ARG A 29 25.85 -13.40 -13.45
N ASN A 30 24.75 -14.11 -13.25
CA ASN A 30 24.00 -14.77 -14.31
C ASN A 30 22.89 -13.88 -14.91
N LEU A 31 22.80 -12.62 -14.46
CA LEU A 31 21.77 -11.70 -14.92
C LEU A 31 21.95 -11.35 -16.39
N ARG A 32 20.88 -11.51 -17.18
CA ARG A 32 20.87 -11.17 -18.60
C ARG A 32 20.29 -9.79 -18.82
N TYR A 33 21.02 -8.96 -19.57
CA TYR A 33 20.55 -7.65 -19.99
C TYR A 33 19.23 -7.76 -20.76
N LYS A 34 18.21 -7.02 -20.32
CA LYS A 34 16.87 -7.03 -20.94
C LYS A 34 16.81 -6.20 -22.23
N GLY A 35 17.46 -5.03 -22.25
CA GLY A 35 17.37 -4.07 -23.36
C GLY A 35 15.99 -3.45 -23.54
N GLY A 36 15.93 -2.29 -24.21
CA GLY A 36 14.69 -1.59 -24.56
C GLY A 36 14.73 -0.10 -24.19
N ASN A 37 13.54 0.51 -24.09
CA ASN A 37 13.36 1.91 -23.72
C ASN A 37 13.48 2.13 -22.20
N THR A 38 13.17 3.33 -21.72
CA THR A 38 13.26 3.68 -20.29
C THR A 38 11.88 4.13 -19.79
N PHE A 39 11.09 3.22 -19.21
CA PHE A 39 9.80 3.52 -18.58
C PHE A 39 9.90 3.39 -17.06
N THR A 40 10.49 4.41 -16.43
CA THR A 40 10.77 4.46 -15.00
C THR A 40 9.49 4.54 -14.15
N GLY A 41 8.44 5.21 -14.63
CA GLY A 41 7.16 5.29 -13.90
C GLY A 41 6.48 3.93 -13.76
N LEU A 42 6.42 3.17 -14.86
CA LEU A 42 5.97 1.77 -14.84
C LEU A 42 6.85 0.90 -13.94
N ALA A 43 8.17 1.10 -13.97
CA ALA A 43 9.08 0.35 -13.12
C ALA A 43 8.83 0.59 -11.61
N LEU A 44 8.66 1.84 -11.21
CA LEU A 44 8.36 2.21 -9.82
C LEU A 44 6.98 1.68 -9.37
N THR A 45 5.99 1.72 -10.27
CA THR A 45 4.67 1.13 -10.01
C THR A 45 4.78 -0.39 -9.82
N HIS A 46 5.52 -1.07 -10.68
CA HIS A 46 5.77 -2.50 -10.57
C HIS A 46 6.49 -2.89 -9.27
N VAL A 47 7.45 -2.09 -8.82
CA VAL A 47 8.12 -2.33 -7.52
C VAL A 47 7.10 -2.32 -6.37
N LEU A 48 6.19 -1.35 -6.38
CA LEU A 48 5.13 -1.27 -5.37
C LEU A 48 4.16 -2.46 -5.47
N GLU A 49 3.72 -2.79 -6.68
CA GLU A 49 2.67 -3.78 -6.92
C GLU A 49 3.17 -5.22 -6.92
N GLN A 50 4.46 -5.48 -7.06
CA GLN A 50 4.98 -6.85 -7.17
C GLN A 50 6.07 -7.11 -6.14
N ASN A 51 7.07 -6.23 -6.03
CA ASN A 51 8.27 -6.54 -5.24
C ASN A 51 8.14 -6.20 -3.74
N LEU A 52 7.29 -5.24 -3.37
CA LEU A 52 7.11 -4.79 -1.99
C LEU A 52 5.90 -5.42 -1.28
N LYS A 53 5.43 -6.57 -1.79
CA LYS A 53 4.35 -7.35 -1.19
C LYS A 53 4.85 -8.42 -0.20
N PRO A 54 4.03 -8.84 0.78
CA PRO A 54 4.38 -9.88 1.73
C PRO A 54 4.74 -11.24 1.09
N ASP A 55 4.01 -11.63 0.04
CA ASP A 55 4.26 -12.87 -0.72
C ASP A 55 5.60 -12.83 -1.50
N ALA A 56 6.04 -11.64 -1.92
CA ALA A 56 7.37 -11.38 -2.46
C ALA A 56 8.47 -11.26 -1.39
N GLY A 57 8.16 -11.48 -0.11
CA GLY A 57 9.11 -11.44 1.01
C GLY A 57 9.33 -10.06 1.64
N ALA A 58 8.50 -9.06 1.31
CA ALA A 58 8.55 -7.78 2.00
C ALA A 58 8.02 -7.91 3.44
N ARG A 59 8.80 -7.47 4.41
CA ARG A 59 8.43 -7.52 5.83
C ARG A 59 7.67 -6.26 6.24
N LEU A 60 6.62 -6.43 7.04
CA LEU A 60 5.77 -5.33 7.50
C LEU A 60 6.58 -4.30 8.31
N GLU A 61 7.25 -4.78 9.36
CA GLU A 61 8.06 -3.99 10.32
C GLU A 61 9.45 -3.59 9.77
N ALA A 62 9.77 -3.93 8.53
CA ALA A 62 11.04 -3.53 7.94
C ALA A 62 10.88 -2.23 7.14
N GLU A 63 11.86 -1.35 7.32
CA GLU A 63 12.10 -0.20 6.45
C GLU A 63 12.25 -0.67 4.99
N LYS A 64 11.54 0.00 4.10
CA LYS A 64 11.50 -0.33 2.67
C LYS A 64 12.28 0.74 1.91
N LEU A 65 13.20 0.28 1.08
CA LEU A 65 14.14 1.12 0.34
C LEU A 65 14.13 0.68 -1.12
N VAL A 66 14.15 1.65 -2.03
CA VAL A 66 14.28 1.44 -3.47
C VAL A 66 15.55 2.12 -3.94
N ILE A 67 16.41 1.37 -4.64
CA ILE A 67 17.58 1.91 -5.33
C ILE A 67 17.28 1.87 -6.82
N LEU A 68 17.00 3.03 -7.40
CA LEU A 68 16.79 3.21 -8.83
C LEU A 68 18.14 3.46 -9.51
N LEU A 69 18.47 2.64 -10.50
CA LEU A 69 19.66 2.80 -11.35
C LEU A 69 19.21 3.01 -12.79
N THR A 70 19.59 4.12 -13.42
CA THR A 70 19.18 4.46 -14.78
C THR A 70 20.26 5.26 -15.52
N ASP A 71 20.29 5.15 -16.85
CA ASP A 71 21.30 5.80 -17.70
C ASP A 71 20.71 6.82 -18.69
N GLY A 72 19.40 7.07 -18.62
CA GLY A 72 18.69 7.97 -19.53
C GLY A 72 17.40 8.50 -18.94
N LYS A 73 16.79 9.44 -19.67
CA LYS A 73 15.52 10.05 -19.32
C LYS A 73 14.35 9.09 -19.52
N SER A 74 13.38 9.10 -18.60
CA SER A 74 12.15 8.33 -18.73
C SER A 74 11.28 8.82 -19.88
N GLN A 75 10.57 7.88 -20.50
CA GLN A 75 9.60 8.13 -21.58
C GLN A 75 8.16 8.16 -21.05
N ASP A 76 7.98 7.96 -19.74
CA ASP A 76 6.73 8.07 -19.00
C ASP A 76 6.90 8.99 -17.78
N ASP A 77 5.77 9.35 -17.15
CA ASP A 77 5.80 10.17 -15.93
C ASP A 77 6.20 9.32 -14.72
N ALA A 78 7.47 9.41 -14.34
CA ALA A 78 8.01 8.74 -13.17
C ALA A 78 7.62 9.43 -11.84
N ASN A 79 7.20 10.71 -11.87
CA ASN A 79 6.99 11.51 -10.69
C ASN A 79 5.79 11.01 -9.88
N LEU A 80 4.67 10.69 -10.54
CA LEU A 80 3.48 10.17 -9.86
C LEU A 80 3.75 8.85 -9.13
N ALA A 81 4.46 7.92 -9.77
CA ALA A 81 4.83 6.64 -9.18
C ALA A 81 5.81 6.82 -8.02
N ALA A 82 6.81 7.69 -8.19
CA ALA A 82 7.76 8.03 -7.14
C ALA A 82 7.09 8.68 -5.94
N GLN A 83 6.18 9.63 -6.15
CA GLN A 83 5.41 10.24 -5.07
C GLN A 83 4.55 9.22 -4.32
N THR A 84 3.96 8.27 -5.04
CA THR A 84 3.19 7.19 -4.39
C THR A 84 4.08 6.38 -3.45
N LEU A 85 5.25 5.92 -3.90
CA LEU A 85 6.22 5.24 -3.05
C LEU A 85 6.69 6.10 -1.86
N LYS A 86 7.02 7.38 -2.10
CA LYS A 86 7.45 8.31 -1.04
C LYS A 86 6.38 8.54 0.01
N ASN A 87 5.13 8.77 -0.40
CA ASN A 87 3.98 8.87 0.49
C ASN A 87 3.74 7.57 1.25
N LEU A 88 4.20 6.43 0.71
CA LEU A 88 4.18 5.15 1.38
C LEU A 88 5.26 4.97 2.47
N GLY A 89 6.13 5.96 2.66
CA GLY A 89 7.26 5.89 3.59
C GLY A 89 8.49 5.17 3.01
N ILE A 90 8.42 4.78 1.73
CA ILE A 90 9.47 4.06 1.02
C ILE A 90 10.48 5.08 0.51
N GLU A 91 11.73 4.94 0.92
CA GLU A 91 12.80 5.85 0.50
C GLU A 91 13.37 5.41 -0.85
N ILE A 92 13.52 6.37 -1.77
CA ILE A 92 14.06 6.16 -3.11
C ILE A 92 15.43 6.83 -3.20
N PHE A 93 16.45 6.04 -3.50
CA PHE A 93 17.79 6.46 -3.88
C PHE A 93 17.90 6.38 -5.41
N ALA A 94 18.17 7.49 -6.07
CA ALA A 94 18.26 7.57 -7.52
C ALA A 94 19.73 7.73 -7.96
N ILE A 95 20.19 6.80 -8.79
CA ILE A 95 21.56 6.75 -9.29
C ILE A 95 21.52 6.84 -10.81
N GLY A 96 21.97 7.98 -11.33
CA GLY A 96 22.17 8.24 -12.74
C GLY A 96 23.55 7.79 -13.23
N VAL A 97 23.59 7.21 -14.41
CA VAL A 97 24.84 6.84 -15.11
C VAL A 97 24.88 7.52 -16.48
N LYS A 98 26.05 7.95 -16.94
CA LYS A 98 26.24 8.60 -18.26
C LYS A 98 25.31 9.80 -18.47
N ASN A 99 24.26 9.62 -19.29
CA ASN A 99 23.37 10.66 -19.78
C ASN A 99 22.04 10.71 -19.01
N ALA A 100 22.00 10.14 -17.81
CA ALA A 100 20.82 10.20 -16.96
C ALA A 100 20.41 11.66 -16.68
N ASP A 101 19.11 11.94 -16.75
CA ASP A 101 18.55 13.27 -16.54
C ASP A 101 18.51 13.58 -15.04
N GLU A 102 19.41 14.46 -14.58
CA GLU A 102 19.48 14.81 -13.15
C GLU A 102 18.18 15.44 -12.63
N ALA A 103 17.49 16.25 -13.44
CA ALA A 103 16.25 16.88 -13.01
C ALA A 103 15.17 15.83 -12.74
N GLU A 104 15.08 14.80 -13.57
CA GLU A 104 14.20 13.66 -13.34
C GLU A 104 14.60 12.85 -12.10
N LEU A 105 15.90 12.55 -11.93
CA LEU A 105 16.38 11.83 -10.75
C LEU A 105 16.02 12.56 -9.45
N ARG A 106 16.14 13.88 -9.43
CA ARG A 106 15.77 14.74 -8.28
C ARG A 106 14.27 14.72 -7.99
N GLN A 107 13.42 14.60 -9.01
CA GLN A 107 11.97 14.48 -8.82
C GLN A 107 11.59 13.11 -8.26
N VAL A 108 12.29 12.06 -8.69
CA VAL A 108 12.03 10.68 -8.27
C VAL A 108 12.57 10.39 -6.89
N ALA A 109 13.80 10.83 -6.57
CA ALA A 109 14.45 10.56 -5.30
C ALA A 109 13.67 11.13 -4.09
N SER A 110 13.99 10.57 -2.92
CA SER A 110 13.48 11.06 -1.63
C SER A 110 14.38 12.12 -1.02
N GLU A 111 13.84 13.01 -0.20
CA GLU A 111 14.63 14.04 0.48
C GLU A 111 15.49 13.48 1.64
N PRO A 112 16.58 14.17 2.05
CA PRO A 112 17.32 15.21 1.32
C PRO A 112 18.02 14.70 0.05
N LEU A 113 17.87 15.43 -1.05
CA LEU A 113 18.43 15.08 -2.37
C LEU A 113 19.96 14.93 -2.37
N GLU A 114 20.68 15.63 -1.49
CA GLU A 114 22.15 15.57 -1.40
C GLU A 114 22.66 14.18 -0.96
N LEU A 115 21.77 13.38 -0.35
CA LEU A 115 22.09 12.04 0.16
C LEU A 115 21.47 10.92 -0.68
N THR A 116 20.53 11.22 -1.55
CA THR A 116 19.71 10.22 -2.27
C THR A 116 19.87 10.30 -3.78
N VAL A 117 20.41 11.40 -4.33
CA VAL A 117 20.70 11.54 -5.76
C VAL A 117 22.20 11.40 -5.99
N TYR A 118 22.56 10.55 -6.95
CA TYR A 118 23.94 10.32 -7.35
C TYR A 118 24.03 10.28 -8.86
N ASN A 119 25.06 10.91 -9.43
CA ASN A 119 25.37 10.80 -10.85
C ASN A 119 26.82 10.35 -11.01
N VAL A 120 27.05 9.42 -11.94
CA VAL A 120 28.39 9.01 -12.37
C VAL A 120 28.51 9.14 -13.88
N LEU A 121 29.71 9.51 -14.34
CA LEU A 121 29.98 9.71 -15.76
C LEU A 121 29.95 8.41 -16.57
N ASP A 122 30.28 7.27 -15.95
CA ASP A 122 30.32 5.98 -16.62
C ASP A 122 30.14 4.81 -15.64
N PHE A 123 29.76 3.64 -16.17
CA PHE A 123 29.47 2.43 -15.38
C PHE A 123 30.62 1.98 -14.46
N PRO A 124 31.91 2.02 -14.85
CA PRO A 124 33.00 1.62 -13.95
C PRO A 124 33.07 2.45 -12.65
N LEU A 125 32.61 3.69 -12.70
CA LEU A 125 32.62 4.61 -11.56
C LEU A 125 31.53 4.30 -10.52
N LEU A 126 30.56 3.43 -10.82
CA LEU A 126 29.57 2.96 -9.84
C LEU A 126 30.23 2.32 -8.62
N SER A 127 31.38 1.66 -8.81
CA SER A 127 32.17 1.06 -7.74
C SER A 127 32.59 2.09 -6.66
N SER A 128 32.85 3.34 -7.06
CA SER A 128 33.22 4.42 -6.15
C SER A 128 32.06 4.87 -5.25
N LEU A 129 30.81 4.66 -5.71
CA LEU A 129 29.62 5.02 -4.95
C LEU A 129 29.26 3.99 -3.89
N VAL A 130 29.61 2.71 -4.08
CA VAL A 130 29.19 1.61 -3.19
C VAL A 130 29.52 1.93 -1.74
N GLY A 131 30.75 2.36 -1.45
CA GLY A 131 31.16 2.70 -0.09
C GLY A 131 30.38 3.88 0.51
N LYS A 132 30.10 4.92 -0.27
CA LYS A 132 29.32 6.09 0.17
C LYS A 132 27.87 5.70 0.41
N LEU A 133 27.26 5.01 -0.54
CA LEU A 133 25.87 4.57 -0.50
C LEU A 133 25.62 3.63 0.69
N THR A 134 26.49 2.64 0.92
CA THR A 134 26.39 1.75 2.08
C THR A 134 26.42 2.52 3.40
N ARG A 135 27.32 3.50 3.55
CA ARG A 135 27.37 4.33 4.77
C ARG A 135 26.08 5.12 4.98
N VAL A 136 25.59 5.80 3.94
CA VAL A 136 24.37 6.59 4.01
C VAL A 136 23.16 5.71 4.37
N LEU A 137 23.01 4.57 3.69
CA LEU A 137 21.93 3.61 3.95
C LEU A 137 21.99 3.09 5.40
N CYS A 138 23.17 2.69 5.88
CA CYS A 138 23.33 2.20 7.26
C CYS A 138 23.01 3.27 8.30
N THR A 139 23.42 4.52 8.08
CA THR A 139 23.12 5.62 9.01
C THR A 139 21.63 5.95 9.04
N ARG A 140 21.00 6.08 7.86
CA ARG A 140 19.56 6.36 7.73
C ARG A 140 18.69 5.31 8.44
N ILE A 141 19.00 4.03 8.24
CA ILE A 141 18.28 2.93 8.91
C ILE A 141 18.42 3.02 10.43
N LYS A 142 19.62 3.34 10.94
CA LYS A 142 19.86 3.51 12.39
C LYS A 142 19.11 4.71 12.97
N GLU A 143 19.07 5.83 12.24
CA GLU A 143 18.39 7.05 12.67
C GLU A 143 16.87 6.87 12.74
N ARG A 144 16.27 6.18 11.75
CA ARG A 144 14.84 5.83 11.79
C ARG A 144 14.52 4.85 12.91
N SER A 145 15.31 3.78 13.06
CA SER A 145 15.14 2.82 14.16
C SER A 145 15.28 3.48 15.55
N ARG A 146 16.15 4.50 15.69
CA ARG A 146 16.30 5.25 16.94
C ARG A 146 15.12 6.18 17.23
N LYS A 147 14.46 6.72 16.19
CA LYS A 147 13.22 7.48 16.33
C LYS A 147 12.04 6.63 16.83
N GLU A 148 12.10 5.31 16.69
CA GLU A 148 11.09 4.37 17.21
C GLU A 148 11.32 3.96 18.69
N THR A 149 12.52 4.17 19.27
CA THR A 149 12.86 3.66 20.62
C THR A 149 12.85 4.71 21.74
N THR A 150 12.55 5.98 21.45
CA THR A 150 12.52 7.05 22.47
C THR A 150 11.14 7.68 22.57
N ASP A 151 10.22 6.99 23.25
CA ASP A 151 8.92 7.54 23.67
C ASP A 151 8.80 7.31 25.19
N THR A 152 9.24 8.26 26.03
CA THR A 152 8.39 9.17 26.82
C THR A 152 9.29 10.12 27.67
N PRO A 153 8.82 11.30 28.14
CA PRO A 153 8.28 12.42 27.36
C PRO A 153 8.91 13.78 27.78
N VAL A 154 9.31 14.63 26.83
CA VAL A 154 9.06 16.10 26.85
C VAL A 154 9.14 16.56 25.39
N SER A 155 7.98 16.90 24.84
CA SER A 155 7.79 17.44 23.51
C SER A 155 7.86 18.97 23.57
N THR A 156 8.65 19.56 22.66
CA THR A 156 8.50 20.95 22.21
C THR A 156 8.77 21.05 20.70
N GLY A 157 8.20 20.14 19.92
CA GLY A 157 8.14 20.23 18.45
C GLY A 157 6.69 20.15 17.96
N PRO A 158 6.25 20.98 17.00
CA PRO A 158 4.87 20.95 16.53
C PRO A 158 4.58 19.62 15.81
N GLN A 159 3.75 18.79 16.43
CA GLN A 159 3.23 17.55 15.86
C GLN A 159 2.34 17.88 14.65
N LEU A 160 2.75 17.45 13.45
CA LEU A 160 2.08 17.72 12.16
C LEU A 160 1.43 16.47 11.54
N SER A 161 1.52 15.31 12.18
CA SER A 161 0.91 14.08 11.68
C SER A 161 -0.19 13.61 12.62
N PRO A 162 -1.35 13.15 12.10
CA PRO A 162 -2.36 12.49 12.91
C PRO A 162 -1.78 11.20 13.49
N THR A 163 -2.32 10.74 14.63
CA THR A 163 -1.88 9.53 15.34
C THR A 163 -3.07 8.65 15.73
N ASP A 164 -2.81 7.43 16.22
CA ASP A 164 -3.84 6.55 16.82
C ASP A 164 -5.06 6.28 15.91
N LEU A 165 -4.83 5.75 14.70
CA LEU A 165 -5.93 5.34 13.82
C LEU A 165 -6.67 4.15 14.42
N LYS A 166 -7.94 4.37 14.76
CA LYS A 166 -8.88 3.38 15.28
C LYS A 166 -9.91 3.04 14.22
N ILE A 167 -10.00 1.75 13.92
CA ILE A 167 -11.04 1.19 13.07
C ILE A 167 -11.99 0.41 13.96
N SER A 168 -13.27 0.77 13.92
CA SER A 168 -14.31 0.21 14.79
C SER A 168 -15.64 0.07 14.05
N ALA A 169 -16.65 -0.49 14.71
CA ALA A 169 -18.01 -0.66 14.17
C ALA A 169 -18.02 -1.26 12.75
N VAL A 170 -17.16 -2.26 12.54
CA VAL A 170 -17.00 -2.94 11.24
C VAL A 170 -18.22 -3.82 11.00
N THR A 171 -18.88 -3.63 9.87
CA THR A 171 -20.02 -4.43 9.41
C THR A 171 -19.69 -5.11 8.09
N SER A 172 -20.68 -5.73 7.45
CA SER A 172 -20.55 -6.27 6.10
C SER A 172 -20.43 -5.20 5.01
N LYS A 173 -20.81 -3.94 5.29
CA LYS A 173 -20.84 -2.86 4.27
C LYS A 173 -20.32 -1.50 4.76
N SER A 174 -19.91 -1.40 6.02
CA SER A 174 -19.47 -0.14 6.62
C SER A 174 -18.40 -0.35 7.69
N MET A 175 -17.66 0.71 8.00
CA MET A 175 -16.73 0.77 9.13
C MET A 175 -16.60 2.21 9.60
N HIS A 176 -16.25 2.40 10.87
CA HIS A 176 -15.97 3.70 11.45
C HIS A 176 -14.46 3.91 11.64
N LEU A 177 -13.94 5.00 11.10
CA LEU A 177 -12.57 5.43 11.26
C LEU A 177 -12.52 6.61 12.23
N ALA A 178 -11.61 6.57 13.19
CA ALA A 178 -11.32 7.68 14.08
C ALA A 178 -9.80 7.81 14.27
N TRP A 179 -9.28 9.02 14.40
CA TRP A 179 -7.86 9.26 14.65
C TRP A 179 -7.67 10.45 15.59
N SER A 180 -6.49 10.52 16.21
CA SER A 180 -6.06 11.67 17.01
C SER A 180 -5.48 12.75 16.08
N PRO A 181 -6.09 13.95 16.00
CA PRO A 181 -5.59 15.02 15.15
C PRO A 181 -4.26 15.60 15.66
N PRO A 182 -3.41 16.16 14.78
CA PRO A 182 -2.20 16.85 15.17
C PRO A 182 -2.51 18.15 15.92
N LEU A 183 -1.52 18.68 16.66
CA LEU A 183 -1.65 19.92 17.44
C LEU A 183 -2.09 21.11 16.57
N ARG A 184 -1.58 21.17 15.34
CA ARG A 184 -2.06 22.09 14.31
C ARG A 184 -2.87 21.30 13.29
N PRO A 185 -4.20 21.51 13.21
CA PRO A 185 -5.03 20.82 12.24
C PRO A 185 -4.55 21.08 10.81
N PRO A 186 -4.58 20.08 9.92
CA PRO A 186 -4.33 20.31 8.51
C PRO A 186 -5.42 21.16 7.88
N LYS A 187 -5.26 21.53 6.61
CA LYS A 187 -6.32 22.19 5.85
C LYS A 187 -7.44 21.20 5.52
N LYS A 188 -7.04 19.98 5.13
CA LYS A 188 -7.95 18.88 4.82
C LYS A 188 -7.30 17.53 5.11
N TYR A 189 -8.11 16.51 5.34
CA TYR A 189 -7.67 15.12 5.28
C TYR A 189 -8.10 14.51 3.95
N ARG A 190 -7.24 13.67 3.39
CA ARG A 190 -7.55 12.82 2.26
C ARG A 190 -7.54 11.37 2.73
N VAL A 191 -8.70 10.75 2.76
CA VAL A 191 -8.88 9.35 3.13
C VAL A 191 -8.99 8.51 1.87
N VAL A 192 -8.11 7.54 1.69
CA VAL A 192 -8.09 6.62 0.54
C VAL A 192 -8.30 5.20 1.03
N TYR A 193 -9.20 4.45 0.38
CA TYR A 193 -9.47 3.05 0.74
C TYR A 193 -9.78 2.18 -0.48
N TYR A 194 -9.29 0.93 -0.47
CA TYR A 194 -9.50 -0.04 -1.54
C TYR A 194 -9.38 -1.50 -1.07
N PRO A 195 -10.02 -2.46 -1.78
CA PRO A 195 -9.83 -3.89 -1.52
C PRO A 195 -8.36 -4.33 -1.72
N SER A 196 -7.80 -5.08 -0.77
CA SER A 196 -6.40 -5.52 -0.83
C SER A 196 -6.10 -6.46 -2.02
N LYS A 197 -7.10 -7.22 -2.46
CA LYS A 197 -7.02 -8.18 -3.59
C LYS A 197 -7.21 -7.55 -4.98
N GLY A 198 -7.10 -6.22 -5.07
CA GLY A 198 -7.29 -5.48 -6.31
C GLY A 198 -8.68 -4.87 -6.41
N GLY A 199 -8.72 -3.58 -6.73
CA GLY A 199 -9.94 -2.78 -6.85
C GLY A 199 -9.58 -1.31 -7.04
N THR A 200 -10.54 -0.49 -7.47
CA THR A 200 -10.32 0.94 -7.67
C THR A 200 -10.24 1.67 -6.32
N PRO A 201 -9.18 2.47 -6.08
CA PRO A 201 -9.11 3.36 -4.93
C PRO A 201 -10.30 4.32 -4.88
N LYS A 202 -10.96 4.37 -3.72
CA LYS A 202 -11.97 5.37 -3.40
C LYS A 202 -11.35 6.42 -2.49
N GLU A 203 -11.70 7.67 -2.73
CA GLU A 203 -11.18 8.83 -2.00
C GLU A 203 -12.32 9.62 -1.35
N VAL A 204 -12.10 10.07 -0.12
CA VAL A 204 -12.95 11.01 0.61
C VAL A 204 -12.09 12.14 1.13
N VAL A 205 -12.48 13.38 0.86
CA VAL A 205 -11.81 14.59 1.36
C VAL A 205 -12.63 15.16 2.51
N LEU A 206 -11.97 15.47 3.62
CA LEU A 206 -12.58 16.02 4.84
C LEU A 206 -11.91 17.34 5.21
N GLU A 207 -12.64 18.23 5.86
CA GLU A 207 -12.08 19.42 6.49
C GLU A 207 -11.09 19.01 7.60
N GLY A 208 -10.01 19.77 7.77
CA GLY A 208 -8.95 19.38 8.71
C GLY A 208 -9.32 19.41 10.19
N ALA A 209 -10.46 20.00 10.55
CA ALA A 209 -11.04 19.92 11.89
C ALA A 209 -11.71 18.57 12.18
N VAL A 210 -11.99 17.75 11.15
CA VAL A 210 -12.67 16.47 11.29
C VAL A 210 -11.66 15.36 11.54
N SER A 211 -11.89 14.55 12.57
CA SER A 211 -11.01 13.42 12.94
C SER A 211 -11.71 12.07 12.99
N SER A 212 -12.90 11.96 12.38
CA SER A 212 -13.67 10.73 12.28
C SER A 212 -14.44 10.63 10.97
N LEU A 213 -14.60 9.44 10.42
CA LEU A 213 -15.32 9.18 9.18
C LEU A 213 -16.04 7.83 9.21
N GLN A 214 -17.31 7.82 8.80
CA GLN A 214 -18.05 6.58 8.51
C GLN A 214 -17.89 6.21 7.03
N LEU A 215 -17.22 5.10 6.75
CA LEU A 215 -17.20 4.51 5.41
C LEU A 215 -18.45 3.64 5.21
N SER A 216 -19.01 3.70 4.01
CA SER A 216 -20.21 2.94 3.60
C SER A 216 -20.04 2.38 2.19
N ASN A 217 -21.00 1.55 1.75
CA ASN A 217 -20.98 0.89 0.44
C ASN A 217 -19.71 0.07 0.19
N LEU A 218 -19.26 -0.63 1.23
CA LEU A 218 -18.18 -1.60 1.15
C LEU A 218 -18.70 -2.96 0.70
N THR A 219 -17.81 -3.75 0.10
CA THR A 219 -18.06 -5.14 -0.25
C THR A 219 -17.90 -6.00 0.99
N SER A 220 -18.85 -6.91 1.23
CA SER A 220 -18.80 -7.85 2.36
C SER A 220 -17.67 -8.86 2.21
N HIS A 221 -17.20 -9.40 3.33
CA HIS A 221 -16.14 -10.40 3.36
C HIS A 221 -14.89 -9.99 2.54
N THR A 222 -14.51 -8.71 2.63
CA THR A 222 -13.44 -8.12 1.83
C THR A 222 -12.47 -7.37 2.75
N GLU A 223 -11.18 -7.64 2.59
CA GLU A 223 -10.12 -6.91 3.28
C GLU A 223 -9.84 -5.59 2.56
N TYR A 224 -9.77 -4.51 3.32
CA TYR A 224 -9.53 -3.15 2.87
C TYR A 224 -8.25 -2.59 3.48
N LEU A 225 -7.47 -1.92 2.65
CA LEU A 225 -6.40 -1.02 3.10
C LEU A 225 -6.97 0.39 3.15
N VAL A 226 -6.79 1.06 4.27
CA VAL A 226 -7.25 2.44 4.52
C VAL A 226 -6.05 3.31 4.84
N SER A 227 -5.98 4.49 4.22
CA SER A 227 -4.96 5.51 4.46
C SER A 227 -5.61 6.85 4.77
N VAL A 228 -5.20 7.52 5.85
CA VAL A 228 -5.66 8.86 6.25
C VAL A 228 -4.48 9.82 6.14
N ILE A 229 -4.51 10.73 5.15
CA ILE A 229 -3.38 11.59 4.81
C ILE A 229 -3.72 13.05 5.15
N PRO A 230 -2.97 13.73 6.03
CA PRO A 230 -3.17 15.17 6.27
C PRO A 230 -2.63 15.98 5.09
N VAL A 231 -3.33 17.04 4.70
CA VAL A 231 -2.91 17.95 3.62
C VAL A 231 -2.83 19.38 4.16
N TYR A 232 -1.63 19.95 4.11
CA TYR A 232 -1.32 21.33 4.48
C TYR A 232 -1.18 22.21 3.23
N ASP A 233 -0.98 23.53 3.39
CA ASP A 233 -0.89 24.47 2.28
C ASP A 233 0.27 24.19 1.31
N SER A 234 1.38 23.62 1.80
CA SER A 234 2.58 23.37 1.00
C SER A 234 2.77 21.91 0.59
N ALA A 235 2.23 20.95 1.34
CA ALA A 235 2.44 19.53 1.10
C ALA A 235 1.43 18.63 1.83
N ALA A 236 1.32 17.38 1.38
CA ALA A 236 0.74 16.31 2.18
C ALA A 236 1.74 15.87 3.26
N GLY A 237 1.26 15.67 4.49
CA GLY A 237 2.08 15.13 5.59
C GLY A 237 1.98 13.61 5.67
N ASP A 238 2.75 13.03 6.59
CA ASP A 238 2.72 11.59 6.82
C ASP A 238 1.34 11.15 7.31
N GLY A 239 0.77 10.18 6.62
CA GLY A 239 -0.57 9.66 6.88
C GLY A 239 -0.56 8.39 7.72
N LEU A 240 -1.71 8.09 8.33
CA LEU A 240 -1.93 6.83 9.03
C LEU A 240 -2.40 5.76 8.06
N ARG A 241 -2.05 4.51 8.34
CA ARG A 241 -2.55 3.35 7.59
C ARG A 241 -3.14 2.32 8.53
N GLY A 242 -4.18 1.66 8.04
CA GLY A 242 -4.80 0.53 8.71
C GLY A 242 -5.28 -0.49 7.70
N VAL A 243 -5.33 -1.74 8.14
CA VAL A 243 -5.93 -2.85 7.38
C VAL A 243 -7.08 -3.39 8.20
N THR A 244 -8.19 -3.70 7.54
CA THR A 244 -9.37 -4.28 8.19
C THR A 244 -10.20 -5.10 7.22
N SER A 245 -10.95 -6.07 7.71
CA SER A 245 -11.82 -6.92 6.90
C SER A 245 -13.29 -6.68 7.24
N THR A 246 -14.12 -6.43 6.22
CA THR A 246 -15.57 -6.40 6.41
C THR A 246 -16.10 -7.78 6.77
N LEU A 247 -17.19 -7.81 7.54
CA LEU A 247 -17.81 -9.07 7.95
C LEU A 247 -18.50 -9.75 6.75
N PRO A 248 -18.65 -11.08 6.75
CA PRO A 248 -19.57 -11.74 5.83
C PRO A 248 -21.00 -11.23 6.06
N LEU A 249 -21.84 -11.32 5.02
CA LEU A 249 -23.28 -11.11 5.20
C LEU A 249 -23.79 -12.17 6.18
N SER A 250 -24.57 -11.74 7.18
CA SER A 250 -25.22 -12.68 8.09
C SER A 250 -26.22 -13.54 7.32
N SER A 251 -26.27 -14.84 7.58
CA SER A 251 -27.31 -15.71 7.04
C SER A 251 -28.65 -15.46 7.76
N PRO A 252 -29.80 -15.52 7.06
CA PRO A 252 -31.11 -15.51 7.72
C PRO A 252 -31.23 -16.71 8.68
N ARG A 253 -31.89 -16.50 9.82
CA ARG A 253 -32.04 -17.50 10.88
C ARG A 253 -33.52 -17.83 11.12
N SER A 254 -33.78 -18.90 11.84
CA SER A 254 -35.13 -19.25 12.32
C SER A 254 -36.17 -19.33 11.19
N LEU A 255 -35.84 -19.99 10.08
CA LEU A 255 -36.81 -20.26 9.03
C LEU A 255 -37.93 -21.15 9.60
N ARG A 256 -39.15 -20.63 9.55
CA ARG A 256 -40.37 -21.30 9.99
C ARG A 256 -41.34 -21.39 8.83
N VAL A 257 -41.96 -22.55 8.73
CA VAL A 257 -43.06 -22.82 7.81
C VAL A 257 -44.34 -22.87 8.64
N SER A 258 -45.36 -22.14 8.23
CA SER A 258 -46.67 -22.06 8.90
C SER A 258 -47.80 -21.96 7.87
N GLU A 259 -49.05 -22.07 8.31
CA GLU A 259 -50.25 -21.92 7.46
C GLU A 259 -50.17 -22.79 6.18
N LEU A 260 -50.01 -24.09 6.36
CA LEU A 260 -49.97 -25.06 5.26
C LEU A 260 -51.38 -25.30 4.72
N SER A 261 -51.54 -25.20 3.40
CA SER A 261 -52.74 -25.62 2.68
C SER A 261 -52.38 -26.51 1.49
N HIS A 262 -53.39 -26.98 0.76
CA HIS A 262 -53.18 -27.77 -0.46
C HIS A 262 -52.40 -27.02 -1.56
N ASN A 263 -52.32 -25.68 -1.52
CA ASN A 263 -51.65 -24.88 -2.56
C ASN A 263 -50.87 -23.66 -2.04
N SER A 264 -50.74 -23.50 -0.73
CA SER A 264 -50.05 -22.36 -0.14
C SER A 264 -49.31 -22.76 1.13
N LEU A 265 -48.22 -22.04 1.38
CA LEU A 265 -47.47 -22.09 2.62
C LEU A 265 -46.99 -20.68 2.95
N ARG A 266 -46.87 -20.36 4.24
CA ARG A 266 -46.28 -19.12 4.71
C ARG A 266 -44.88 -19.40 5.25
N LEU A 267 -43.90 -18.67 4.73
CA LEU A 267 -42.53 -18.67 5.25
C LEU A 267 -42.31 -17.43 6.11
N SER A 268 -41.67 -17.61 7.26
CA SER A 268 -41.20 -16.52 8.11
C SER A 268 -39.79 -16.83 8.61
N TRP A 269 -38.94 -15.82 8.75
CA TRP A 269 -37.57 -15.98 9.25
C TRP A 269 -37.12 -14.71 9.94
N GLU A 270 -36.07 -14.83 10.75
CA GLU A 270 -35.37 -13.69 11.30
C GLU A 270 -34.47 -13.09 10.22
N ALA A 271 -34.65 -11.79 9.98
CA ALA A 271 -33.93 -11.07 8.95
C ALA A 271 -32.42 -11.02 9.24
N ALA A 272 -31.62 -11.31 8.22
CA ALA A 272 -30.19 -11.06 8.21
C ALA A 272 -29.89 -9.55 8.31
N GLN A 273 -28.90 -9.19 9.13
CA GLN A 273 -28.45 -7.81 9.29
C GLN A 273 -27.93 -7.25 7.96
N GLY A 274 -28.56 -6.19 7.46
CA GLY A 274 -28.19 -5.52 6.21
C GLY A 274 -28.66 -6.21 4.92
N ALA A 275 -29.55 -7.20 5.03
CA ALA A 275 -30.20 -7.82 3.87
C ALA A 275 -31.24 -6.88 3.25
N THR A 276 -31.15 -6.68 1.94
CA THR A 276 -32.07 -5.84 1.15
C THR A 276 -33.13 -6.68 0.42
N HIS A 277 -32.80 -7.92 0.07
CA HIS A 277 -33.68 -8.85 -0.63
C HIS A 277 -33.35 -10.29 -0.18
N TYR A 278 -34.33 -11.19 -0.26
CA TYR A 278 -34.14 -12.62 -0.02
C TYR A 278 -34.56 -13.40 -1.28
N LEU A 279 -33.74 -14.38 -1.66
CA LEU A 279 -34.12 -15.36 -2.65
C LEU A 279 -34.69 -16.58 -1.92
N VAL A 280 -35.95 -16.90 -2.22
CA VAL A 280 -36.60 -18.11 -1.72
C VAL A 280 -36.61 -19.11 -2.86
N LEU A 281 -35.94 -20.24 -2.66
CA LEU A 281 -35.92 -21.35 -3.60
C LEU A 281 -36.81 -22.46 -3.04
N CYS A 282 -37.87 -22.81 -3.76
CA CYS A 282 -38.74 -23.93 -3.44
C CYS A 282 -38.55 -25.00 -4.52
N SER A 283 -38.18 -26.21 -4.12
CA SER A 283 -38.17 -27.39 -4.98
C SER A 283 -39.06 -28.45 -4.36
N ALA A 284 -39.81 -29.17 -5.19
CA ALA A 284 -40.43 -30.41 -4.75
C ALA A 284 -39.29 -31.36 -4.31
N ALA A 285 -39.47 -32.02 -3.16
CA ALA A 285 -38.61 -33.14 -2.85
C ALA A 285 -38.75 -34.17 -3.98
N PRO A 286 -37.67 -34.83 -4.43
CA PRO A 286 -37.79 -35.94 -5.36
C PRO A 286 -38.77 -36.95 -4.77
N ASP A 287 -39.78 -37.35 -5.54
CA ASP A 287 -40.73 -38.40 -5.16
C ASP A 287 -39.93 -39.66 -4.80
N GLY A 288 -39.81 -39.95 -3.50
CA GLY A 288 -39.06 -41.11 -3.01
C GLY A 288 -38.24 -40.85 -1.75
N ALA A 289 -38.92 -40.53 -0.65
CA ALA A 289 -38.47 -40.88 0.69
C ALA A 289 -39.74 -41.05 1.55
N GLU A 290 -40.46 -42.14 1.30
CA GLU A 290 -41.22 -42.76 2.39
C GLU A 290 -40.20 -43.33 3.39
N ASP A 291 -40.48 -43.12 4.68
CA ASP A 291 -39.75 -43.69 5.83
C ASP A 291 -39.63 -45.22 5.78
#